data_AF-A0A7X3LVD3-F1
#
_entry.id   AF-A0A7X3LVD3-F1
#
_cell.length_a   1.000
_cell.length_b   1.000
_cell.length_c   1.000
_cell.angle_alpha   90.00
_cell.angle_beta   90.00
_cell.angle_gamma   90.00
#
_symmetry.space_group_name_H-M   'P 1'
#
loop_
_entity.id
_entity.type
_entity.pdbx_description
1 polymer ?
#
loop_
_entity_poly.entity_id
_entity_poly.type
_entity_poly.pdbx_seq_one_letter_code
_entity_poly.pdbx_strand_id
1 'polypeptide(L)'
;MTVSIDMGRTVSGEAAVLDLEELLATRLLVQGNSGSGKSHLLRRLLEQSSSWVQQAVIDPEGDFVTLADKFGQVVIDAAACERELAVIGARVRKHRISVVLNLEGLDVDRQMKAASVFLNALFEIERDHWYPMLVVVDEAQLFAPAASGDAGEEARRVALGAMTNLMCRGRKRGLAGVIATQRLAKLAKNVAAEASNFLMGRTFLDIDMARAADLLGMEKRQAETFRDLARGQFVALGPALYRRPVKLVIGDVETAARGGGPKLTPLPETAPENVEDLLFQPASDDERSEMQRRPAPQAAPAEILEQLSRRQRQGEVREDGEAEPEDAAEQQAALQAVLAGLMSEPEAAYQPIAQLYQDFQVRLRIARVSAPPPDLSEFRRLVTLARAGVGAGEIDEAEWAQAELIAESVSEDMRGIFLLIAEAAARGEPCPSEEEIARAYGTRSLGRARWLLTHLEERGFIVCASDLRGNRIVTLPDLGWQTSTVAGRAAG
;
A
#
# COMPACT_ATOMS: atom_id res chain seq x y z
N MET A 1 -14.69 -16.99 39.20
CA MET A 1 -16.10 -17.16 38.78
C MET A 1 -16.04 -17.09 37.29
N THR A 2 -16.21 -18.20 36.57
CA THR A 2 -16.10 -18.19 35.11
C THR A 2 -17.24 -17.36 34.52
N VAL A 3 -16.89 -16.29 33.78
CA VAL A 3 -17.87 -15.48 33.04
C VAL A 3 -18.18 -16.16 31.72
N SER A 4 -19.40 -16.67 31.57
CA SER A 4 -19.87 -17.30 30.35
C SER A 4 -20.63 -16.32 29.48
N ILE A 5 -20.22 -16.20 28.22
CA ILE A 5 -20.87 -15.40 27.18
C ILE A 5 -21.84 -16.28 26.40
N ASP A 6 -23.11 -15.89 26.33
CA ASP A 6 -24.10 -16.57 25.51
C ASP A 6 -23.88 -16.22 24.02
N MET A 7 -23.41 -17.18 23.24
CA MET A 7 -23.18 -17.05 21.81
C MET A 7 -24.41 -17.42 20.97
N GLY A 8 -25.43 -18.05 21.55
CA GLY A 8 -26.61 -18.55 20.85
C GLY A 8 -26.93 -20.00 21.19
N ARG A 9 -27.17 -20.84 20.19
CA ARG A 9 -27.58 -22.24 20.39
C ARG A 9 -26.83 -23.22 19.53
N THR A 10 -26.60 -24.43 20.03
CA THR A 10 -26.14 -25.55 19.20
C THR A 10 -27.26 -26.04 18.29
N VAL A 11 -26.92 -26.87 17.30
CA VAL A 11 -27.95 -27.50 16.43
C VAL A 11 -28.88 -28.43 17.21
N SER A 12 -28.46 -28.95 18.37
CA SER A 12 -29.32 -29.73 19.28
C SER A 12 -30.24 -28.85 20.15
N GLY A 13 -30.13 -27.52 20.06
CA GLY A 13 -30.97 -26.56 20.78
C GLY A 13 -30.46 -26.16 22.17
N GLU A 14 -29.32 -26.71 22.59
CA GLU A 14 -28.64 -26.35 23.84
C GLU A 14 -28.02 -24.95 23.75
N ALA A 15 -27.86 -24.27 24.89
CA ALA A 15 -27.19 -22.97 24.93
C ALA A 15 -25.72 -23.11 24.52
N ALA A 16 -25.28 -22.31 23.54
CA ALA A 16 -23.90 -22.25 23.13
C ALA A 16 -23.19 -21.15 23.91
N VAL A 17 -22.29 -21.54 24.81
CA VAL A 17 -21.58 -20.60 25.69
C VAL A 17 -20.09 -20.51 25.32
N LEU A 18 -19.51 -19.34 25.52
CA LEU A 18 -18.08 -19.07 25.41
C LEU A 18 -17.54 -18.67 26.79
N ASP A 19 -16.44 -19.27 27.22
CA ASP A 19 -15.73 -18.90 28.44
C ASP A 19 -14.87 -17.65 28.19
N LEU A 20 -15.24 -16.52 28.78
CA LEU A 20 -14.54 -15.26 28.55
C LEU A 20 -13.13 -15.26 29.16
N GLU A 21 -12.95 -15.87 30.34
CA GLU A 21 -11.64 -15.89 31.00
C GLU A 21 -10.65 -16.75 30.19
N GLU A 22 -11.11 -17.91 29.72
CA GLU A 22 -10.31 -18.77 28.85
C GLU A 22 -10.01 -18.07 27.51
N LEU A 23 -11.00 -17.38 26.91
CA LEU A 23 -10.81 -16.62 25.67
C LEU A 23 -9.70 -15.57 25.82
N LEU A 24 -9.66 -14.85 26.95
CA LEU A 24 -8.63 -13.84 27.22
C LEU A 24 -7.21 -14.42 27.24
N ALA A 25 -7.07 -15.71 27.55
CA ALA A 25 -5.80 -16.42 27.50
C ALA A 25 -5.50 -17.05 26.12
N THR A 26 -6.52 -17.41 25.36
CA THR A 26 -6.39 -18.34 24.23
C THR A 26 -6.72 -17.77 22.85
N ARG A 27 -7.32 -16.55 22.79
CA ARG A 27 -7.60 -15.78 21.56
C ARG A 27 -8.57 -16.48 20.61
N LEU A 28 -9.14 -15.73 19.67
CA LEU A 28 -10.16 -16.26 18.75
C LEU A 28 -9.87 -15.84 17.32
N LEU A 29 -10.04 -16.79 16.39
CA LEU A 29 -10.08 -16.55 14.96
C LEU A 29 -11.50 -16.83 14.46
N VAL A 30 -12.08 -15.84 13.79
CA VAL A 30 -13.39 -15.93 13.14
C VAL A 30 -13.19 -15.89 11.63
N GLN A 31 -13.71 -16.89 10.92
CA GLN A 31 -13.69 -16.90 9.46
C GLN A 31 -15.13 -16.98 8.94
N GLY A 32 -15.41 -16.25 7.86
CA GLY A 32 -16.63 -16.44 7.10
C GLY A 32 -16.69 -15.48 5.93
N ASN A 33 -17.15 -15.95 4.77
CA ASN A 33 -17.30 -15.11 3.58
C ASN A 33 -18.34 -14.01 3.81
N SER A 34 -18.38 -13.00 2.93
CA SER A 34 -19.43 -11.98 2.94
C SER A 34 -20.84 -12.61 3.03
N GLY A 35 -21.68 -12.05 3.91
CA GLY A 35 -23.02 -12.56 4.19
C GLY A 35 -23.10 -13.84 5.04
N SER A 36 -21.98 -14.38 5.54
CA SER A 36 -21.97 -15.53 6.47
C SER A 36 -22.50 -15.20 7.86
N GLY A 37 -22.51 -13.92 8.25
CA GLY A 37 -22.87 -13.47 9.61
C GLY A 37 -21.66 -13.19 10.52
N LYS A 38 -20.45 -13.05 9.97
CA LYS A 38 -19.22 -12.72 10.73
C LYS A 38 -19.36 -11.45 11.59
N SER A 39 -19.80 -10.32 11.03
CA SER A 39 -20.00 -9.09 11.80
C SER A 39 -21.10 -9.23 12.86
N HIS A 40 -22.14 -10.04 12.59
CA HIS A 40 -23.20 -10.36 13.55
C HIS A 40 -22.65 -11.18 14.73
N LEU A 41 -21.78 -12.16 14.46
CA LEU A 41 -21.07 -12.93 15.49
C LEU A 41 -20.18 -12.04 16.36
N LEU A 42 -19.39 -11.17 15.74
CA LEU A 42 -18.53 -10.24 16.48
C LEU A 42 -19.36 -9.30 17.36
N ARG A 43 -20.47 -8.76 16.85
CA ARG A 43 -21.40 -7.97 17.68
C ARG A 43 -21.92 -8.77 18.86
N ARG A 44 -22.40 -9.99 18.63
CA ARG A 44 -22.89 -10.84 19.72
C ARG A 44 -21.84 -10.99 20.82
N LEU A 45 -20.58 -11.29 20.45
CA LEU A 45 -19.48 -11.37 21.40
C LEU A 45 -19.24 -10.04 22.13
N LEU A 46 -19.18 -8.92 21.40
CA LEU A 46 -18.90 -7.59 21.93
C LEU A 46 -20.01 -7.11 22.87
N GLU A 47 -21.27 -7.22 22.47
CA GLU A 47 -22.44 -6.82 23.26
C GLU A 47 -22.49 -7.59 24.58
N GLN A 48 -22.35 -8.92 24.52
CA GLN A 48 -22.44 -9.78 25.70
C GLN A 48 -21.23 -9.64 26.64
N SER A 49 -20.05 -9.25 26.13
CA SER A 49 -18.83 -9.10 26.94
C SER A 49 -18.56 -7.65 27.41
N SER A 50 -19.34 -6.68 26.96
CA SER A 50 -19.13 -5.24 27.18
C SER A 50 -19.05 -4.82 28.65
N SER A 51 -19.83 -5.47 29.53
CA SER A 51 -19.86 -5.20 30.97
C SER A 51 -18.74 -5.89 31.75
N TRP A 52 -18.02 -6.81 31.12
CA TRP A 52 -17.07 -7.71 31.79
C TRP A 52 -15.61 -7.38 31.48
N VAL A 53 -15.32 -6.92 30.26
CA VAL A 53 -13.95 -6.66 29.81
C VAL A 53 -13.88 -5.39 28.98
N GLN A 54 -12.78 -4.65 29.10
CA GLN A 54 -12.50 -3.53 28.22
C GLN A 54 -12.37 -4.01 26.77
N GLN A 55 -12.91 -3.26 25.82
CA GLN A 55 -12.91 -3.64 24.41
C GLN A 55 -12.27 -2.57 23.52
N ALA A 56 -11.54 -3.01 22.50
CA ALA A 56 -11.12 -2.16 21.39
C ALA A 56 -11.47 -2.85 20.07
N VAL A 57 -12.22 -2.19 19.19
CA VAL A 57 -12.55 -2.69 17.86
C VAL A 57 -11.75 -1.92 16.82
N ILE A 58 -11.04 -2.62 15.95
CA ILE A 58 -10.37 -2.05 14.77
C ILE A 58 -11.29 -2.29 13.57
N ASP A 59 -11.89 -1.22 13.05
CA ASP A 59 -13.03 -1.27 12.15
C ASP A 59 -12.73 -0.57 10.81
N PRO A 60 -12.23 -1.30 9.79
CA PRO A 60 -11.92 -0.75 8.47
C PRO A 60 -13.15 -0.31 7.65
N GLU A 61 -14.32 -0.86 7.96
CA GLU A 61 -15.56 -0.63 7.18
C GLU A 61 -16.59 0.22 7.94
N GLY A 62 -16.33 0.62 9.18
CA GLY A 62 -17.23 1.45 9.99
C GLY A 62 -18.50 0.74 10.44
N ASP A 63 -18.51 -0.60 10.41
CA ASP A 63 -19.68 -1.39 10.76
C ASP A 63 -20.06 -1.19 12.24
N PHE A 64 -19.09 -1.20 13.14
CA PHE A 64 -19.28 -1.37 14.58
C PHE A 64 -19.52 -0.07 15.35
N VAL A 65 -19.55 1.08 14.68
CA VAL A 65 -19.73 2.40 15.33
C VAL A 65 -21.00 2.50 16.18
N THR A 66 -22.04 1.73 15.87
CA THR A 66 -23.31 1.70 16.62
C THR A 66 -23.24 1.00 17.97
N LEU A 67 -22.13 0.33 18.29
CA LEU A 67 -21.90 -0.16 19.65
C LEU A 67 -21.87 1.00 20.65
N ALA A 68 -21.31 2.15 20.25
CA ALA A 68 -21.26 3.36 21.06
C ALA A 68 -22.63 3.87 21.48
N ASP A 69 -23.67 3.64 20.66
CA ASP A 69 -25.03 4.10 20.91
C ASP A 69 -25.68 3.38 22.11
N LYS A 70 -25.17 2.20 22.52
CA LYS A 70 -25.77 1.36 23.58
C LYS A 70 -24.82 0.84 24.65
N PHE A 71 -23.58 0.50 24.29
CA PHE A 71 -22.67 -0.28 25.14
C PHE A 71 -21.48 0.54 25.67
N GLY A 72 -21.50 1.86 25.50
CA GLY A 72 -20.55 2.78 26.12
C GLY A 72 -19.17 2.85 25.46
N GLN A 73 -18.99 2.24 24.28
CA GLN A 73 -17.79 2.44 23.48
C GLN A 73 -17.71 3.90 23.00
N VAL A 74 -16.50 4.44 22.91
CA VAL A 74 -16.25 5.73 22.26
C VAL A 74 -15.74 5.48 20.84
N VAL A 75 -16.32 6.16 19.85
CA VAL A 75 -15.84 6.10 18.46
C VAL A 75 -14.66 7.05 18.29
N ILE A 76 -13.55 6.52 17.80
CA ILE A 76 -12.37 7.27 17.40
C ILE A 76 -12.36 7.27 15.87
N ASP A 77 -12.67 8.40 15.27
CA ASP A 77 -12.52 8.60 13.82
C ASP A 77 -11.04 8.84 13.51
N ALA A 78 -10.39 7.81 12.96
CA ALA A 78 -8.97 7.88 12.66
C ALA A 78 -8.65 8.96 11.62
N ALA A 79 -9.54 9.21 10.64
CA ALA A 79 -9.31 10.22 9.62
C ALA A 79 -9.22 11.64 10.18
N ALA A 80 -9.94 11.90 11.28
CA ALA A 80 -9.90 13.17 11.98
C ALA A 80 -8.70 13.33 12.93
N CYS A 81 -8.09 12.24 13.42
CA CYS A 81 -7.11 12.28 14.51
C CYS A 81 -5.85 11.42 14.31
N GLU A 82 -5.45 11.09 13.08
CA GLU A 82 -4.30 10.20 12.79
C GLU A 82 -3.03 10.51 13.60
N ARG A 83 -2.69 11.80 13.74
CA ARG A 83 -1.46 12.25 14.41
C ARG A 83 -1.49 12.01 15.92
N GLU A 84 -2.68 11.82 16.50
CA GLU A 84 -2.89 11.69 17.95
C GLU A 84 -3.15 10.24 18.39
N LEU A 85 -3.28 9.30 17.44
CA LEU A 85 -3.67 7.91 17.72
C LEU A 85 -2.79 7.22 18.77
N ALA A 86 -1.49 7.54 18.83
CA ALA A 86 -0.60 6.99 19.84
C ALA A 86 -0.99 7.45 21.27
N VAL A 87 -1.25 8.75 21.42
CA VAL A 87 -1.66 9.35 22.70
C VAL A 87 -3.06 8.87 23.08
N ILE A 88 -3.97 8.79 22.10
CA ILE A 88 -5.33 8.26 22.30
C ILE A 88 -5.26 6.81 22.76
N GLY A 89 -4.50 5.93 22.10
CA GLY A 89 -4.34 4.52 22.48
C GLY A 89 -3.82 4.36 23.91
N ALA A 90 -2.81 5.14 24.30
CA ALA A 90 -2.31 5.14 25.68
C ALA A 90 -3.38 5.58 26.69
N ARG A 91 -4.17 6.62 26.39
CA ARG A 91 -5.28 7.08 27.25
C ARG A 91 -6.40 6.06 27.36
N VAL A 92 -6.79 5.44 26.25
CA VAL A 92 -7.79 4.37 26.18
C VAL A 92 -7.44 3.27 27.18
N ARG A 93 -6.20 2.80 27.14
CA ARG A 93 -5.71 1.75 28.04
C ARG A 93 -5.59 2.21 29.48
N LYS A 94 -5.03 3.40 29.72
CA LYS A 94 -4.87 4.00 31.06
C LYS A 94 -6.20 4.18 31.79
N HIS A 95 -7.20 4.68 31.07
CA HIS A 95 -8.51 5.05 31.63
C HIS A 95 -9.58 3.97 31.45
N ARG A 96 -9.20 2.80 30.92
CA ARG A 96 -10.09 1.66 30.67
C ARG A 96 -11.34 2.00 29.84
N ILE A 97 -11.18 2.85 28.84
CA ILE A 97 -12.27 3.26 27.94
C ILE A 97 -12.42 2.18 26.86
N SER A 98 -13.62 1.65 26.67
CA SER A 98 -13.89 0.78 25.52
C SER A 98 -14.08 1.63 24.26
N VAL A 99 -13.56 1.21 23.11
CA VAL A 99 -13.54 2.04 21.90
C VAL A 99 -13.78 1.27 20.61
N VAL A 100 -14.25 1.99 19.60
CA VAL A 100 -14.25 1.58 18.20
C VAL A 100 -13.34 2.53 17.44
N LEU A 101 -12.20 2.04 16.94
CA LEU A 101 -11.35 2.77 16.02
C LEU A 101 -11.95 2.64 14.61
N ASN A 102 -12.71 3.65 14.20
CA ASN A 102 -13.24 3.74 12.85
C ASN A 102 -12.13 4.18 11.90
N LEU A 103 -11.84 3.34 10.93
CA LEU A 103 -10.85 3.56 9.89
C LEU A 103 -11.50 3.84 8.52
N GLU A 104 -12.83 3.85 8.46
CA GLU A 104 -13.60 4.31 7.31
C GLU A 104 -13.13 5.72 6.88
N GLY A 105 -13.03 5.96 5.58
CA GLY A 105 -12.54 7.23 5.04
C GLY A 105 -11.02 7.33 4.87
N LEU A 106 -10.26 6.37 5.39
CA LEU A 106 -8.83 6.20 5.09
C LEU A 106 -8.63 5.21 3.95
N ASP A 107 -7.63 5.48 3.11
CA ASP A 107 -7.11 4.47 2.18
C ASP A 107 -6.38 3.34 2.92
N VAL A 108 -6.15 2.22 2.25
CA VAL A 108 -5.60 0.99 2.85
C VAL A 108 -4.28 1.22 3.58
N ASP A 109 -3.36 2.00 3.00
CA ASP A 109 -2.04 2.26 3.59
C ASP A 109 -2.18 3.10 4.88
N ARG A 110 -3.07 4.09 4.88
CA ARG A 110 -3.37 4.89 6.08
C ARG A 110 -4.13 4.07 7.12
N GLN A 111 -5.06 3.20 6.73
CA GLN A 111 -5.72 2.27 7.64
C GLN A 111 -4.70 1.37 8.36
N MET A 112 -3.77 0.78 7.60
CA MET A 112 -2.68 -0.03 8.14
C MET A 112 -1.83 0.75 9.15
N LYS A 113 -1.37 1.96 8.79
CA LYS A 113 -0.56 2.81 9.68
C LYS A 113 -1.33 3.22 10.93
N ALA A 114 -2.56 3.69 10.80
CA ALA A 114 -3.42 4.11 11.91
C ALA A 114 -3.68 2.96 12.90
N ALA A 115 -4.10 1.80 12.39
CA ALA A 115 -4.29 0.60 13.20
C ALA A 115 -2.99 0.21 13.92
N SER A 116 -1.85 0.25 13.23
CA SER A 116 -0.55 -0.08 13.82
C SER A 116 -0.16 0.84 14.97
N VAL A 117 -0.27 2.16 14.77
CA VAL A 117 0.05 3.16 15.78
C VAL A 117 -0.82 2.96 17.02
N PHE A 118 -2.13 2.77 16.80
CA PHE A 118 -3.08 2.56 17.88
C PHE A 118 -2.81 1.24 18.64
N LEU A 119 -2.63 0.13 17.93
CA LEU A 119 -2.34 -1.19 18.51
C LEU A 119 -1.00 -1.21 19.26
N ASN A 120 0.02 -0.54 18.74
CA ASN A 120 1.32 -0.44 19.44
C ASN A 120 1.22 0.42 20.69
N ALA A 121 0.48 1.54 20.67
CA ALA A 121 0.22 2.33 21.87
C ALA A 121 -0.56 1.53 22.92
N LEU A 122 -1.56 0.75 22.49
CA LEU A 122 -2.20 -0.22 23.35
C LEU A 122 -1.19 -1.24 23.88
N PHE A 123 -0.24 -1.74 23.09
CA PHE A 123 0.71 -2.77 23.53
C PHE A 123 1.79 -2.24 24.48
N GLU A 124 2.31 -1.03 24.28
CA GLU A 124 3.53 -0.50 24.90
C GLU A 124 3.34 0.21 26.24
N ILE A 125 2.11 0.42 26.70
CA ILE A 125 1.87 1.09 27.99
C ILE A 125 2.61 0.40 29.16
N GLU A 126 2.88 1.20 30.19
CA GLU A 126 3.48 0.76 31.44
C GLU A 126 2.71 -0.40 32.10
N ARG A 127 3.47 -1.29 32.78
CA ARG A 127 2.95 -2.53 33.36
C ARG A 127 1.77 -2.36 34.30
N ASP A 128 1.70 -1.23 35.01
CA ASP A 128 0.63 -0.91 35.96
C ASP A 128 -0.75 -0.82 35.30
N HIS A 129 -0.78 -0.61 33.97
CA HIS A 129 -2.01 -0.53 33.17
C HIS A 129 -2.27 -1.80 32.34
N TRP A 130 -1.61 -2.93 32.64
CA TRP A 130 -1.83 -4.21 31.96
C TRP A 130 -3.09 -4.93 32.45
N TYR A 131 -4.23 -4.27 32.29
CA TYR A 131 -5.55 -4.85 32.55
C TYR A 131 -6.03 -5.68 31.35
N PRO A 132 -6.88 -6.69 31.56
CA PRO A 132 -7.46 -7.47 30.47
C PRO A 132 -8.28 -6.59 29.52
N MET A 133 -7.99 -6.71 28.22
CA MET A 133 -8.69 -6.06 27.13
C MET A 133 -8.90 -7.05 25.97
N LEU A 134 -10.12 -7.09 25.45
CA LEU A 134 -10.46 -7.79 24.22
C LEU A 134 -10.23 -6.85 23.02
N VAL A 135 -9.32 -7.21 22.12
CA VAL A 135 -9.00 -6.43 20.92
C VAL A 135 -9.55 -7.17 19.70
N VAL A 136 -10.63 -6.67 19.14
CA VAL A 136 -11.28 -7.23 17.94
C VAL A 136 -10.74 -6.52 16.71
N VAL A 137 -10.23 -7.28 15.74
CA VAL A 137 -9.75 -6.77 14.46
C VAL A 137 -10.58 -7.37 13.35
N ASP A 138 -11.44 -6.56 12.73
CA ASP A 138 -12.17 -6.99 11.54
C ASP A 138 -11.31 -6.84 10.28
N GLU A 139 -11.63 -7.65 9.26
CA GLU A 139 -10.83 -7.83 8.05
C GLU A 139 -9.33 -7.97 8.33
N ALA A 140 -8.96 -8.84 9.28
CA ALA A 140 -7.59 -8.98 9.77
C ALA A 140 -6.54 -9.28 8.68
N GLN A 141 -6.94 -9.84 7.53
CA GLN A 141 -6.03 -10.03 6.39
C GLN A 141 -5.55 -8.72 5.76
N LEU A 142 -6.26 -7.61 6.01
CA LEU A 142 -5.83 -6.26 5.65
C LEU A 142 -4.58 -5.88 6.45
N PHE A 143 -4.57 -6.14 7.75
CA PHE A 143 -3.48 -5.75 8.65
C PHE A 143 -2.37 -6.79 8.78
N ALA A 144 -2.67 -8.06 8.47
CA ALA A 144 -1.73 -9.17 8.51
C ALA A 144 -1.80 -10.04 7.25
N PRO A 145 -1.47 -9.51 6.05
CA PRO A 145 -1.51 -10.29 4.81
C PRO A 145 -0.41 -11.35 4.75
N ALA A 146 -0.70 -12.49 4.12
CA ALA A 146 0.22 -13.63 3.97
C ALA A 146 1.31 -13.43 2.92
N ALA A 147 1.07 -12.53 1.95
CA ALA A 147 1.99 -12.24 0.85
C ALA A 147 2.35 -10.75 0.83
N SER A 148 3.64 -10.47 0.69
CA SER A 148 4.16 -9.13 0.44
C SER A 148 4.01 -8.83 -1.06
N GLY A 149 3.02 -8.03 -1.44
CA GLY A 149 3.00 -7.38 -2.75
C GLY A 149 3.90 -6.14 -2.73
N ASP A 150 4.45 -5.72 -3.86
CA ASP A 150 5.53 -4.72 -3.81
C ASP A 150 5.03 -3.33 -3.38
N ALA A 151 3.72 -3.04 -3.39
CA ALA A 151 3.13 -1.79 -2.91
C ALA A 151 2.81 -1.74 -1.40
N GLY A 152 3.21 -0.66 -0.71
CA GLY A 152 2.86 -0.40 0.70
C GLY A 152 3.62 -1.27 1.72
N GLU A 153 4.85 -1.69 1.41
CA GLU A 153 5.59 -2.62 2.29
C GLU A 153 5.80 -2.09 3.70
N GLU A 154 6.10 -0.79 3.87
CA GLU A 154 6.32 -0.25 5.21
C GLU A 154 5.03 -0.27 6.04
N ALA A 155 3.91 0.21 5.49
CA ALA A 155 2.61 0.18 6.17
C ALA A 155 2.23 -1.24 6.56
N ARG A 156 2.42 -2.20 5.63
CA ARG A 156 2.17 -3.61 5.85
C ARG A 156 3.09 -4.22 6.90
N ARG A 157 4.39 -3.90 6.86
CA ARG A 157 5.40 -4.42 7.79
C ARG A 157 5.09 -3.99 9.21
N VAL A 158 4.76 -2.71 9.40
CA VAL A 158 4.40 -2.17 10.71
C VAL A 158 3.06 -2.74 11.19
N ALA A 159 2.06 -2.88 10.31
CA ALA A 159 0.76 -3.49 10.66
C ALA A 159 0.89 -4.96 11.02
N LEU A 160 1.62 -5.74 10.23
CA LEU A 160 1.91 -7.13 10.53
C LEU A 160 2.69 -7.26 11.85
N GLY A 161 3.62 -6.36 12.13
CA GLY A 161 4.35 -6.28 13.39
C GLY A 161 3.43 -6.02 14.59
N ALA A 162 2.50 -5.07 14.47
CA ALA A 162 1.50 -4.77 15.48
C ALA A 162 0.54 -5.96 15.72
N MET A 163 0.04 -6.59 14.66
CA MET A 163 -0.78 -7.80 14.72
C MET A 163 -0.03 -8.98 15.35
N THR A 164 1.25 -9.15 15.02
CA THR A 164 2.12 -10.17 15.63
C THR A 164 2.34 -9.88 17.12
N ASN A 165 2.55 -8.63 17.52
CA ASN A 165 2.65 -8.26 18.93
C ASN A 165 1.34 -8.56 19.68
N LEU A 166 0.19 -8.20 19.11
CA LEU A 166 -1.13 -8.52 19.67
C LEU A 166 -1.32 -10.05 19.84
N MET A 167 -1.09 -10.81 18.77
CA MET A 167 -1.38 -12.24 18.76
C MET A 167 -0.32 -13.09 19.47
N CYS A 168 0.97 -12.85 19.30
CA CYS A 168 2.01 -13.68 19.95
C CYS A 168 2.31 -13.20 21.39
N ARG A 169 2.37 -11.89 21.61
CA ARG A 169 2.88 -11.31 22.88
C ARG A 169 1.80 -10.66 23.75
N GLY A 170 0.62 -10.36 23.18
CA GLY A 170 -0.45 -9.60 23.83
C GLY A 170 -0.93 -10.22 25.14
N ARG A 171 -1.05 -11.57 25.23
CA ARG A 171 -1.52 -12.26 26.44
C ARG A 171 -0.75 -11.87 27.69
N LYS A 172 0.59 -11.80 27.61
CA LYS A 172 1.44 -11.42 28.76
C LYS A 172 1.20 -9.98 29.21
N ARG A 173 0.66 -9.14 28.33
CA ARG A 173 0.28 -7.75 28.59
C ARG A 173 -1.23 -7.60 28.82
N GLY A 174 -2.02 -8.66 28.92
CA GLY A 174 -3.48 -8.55 29.10
C GLY A 174 -4.24 -8.16 27.83
N LEU A 175 -3.65 -8.26 26.63
CA LEU A 175 -4.36 -8.08 25.36
C LEU A 175 -4.74 -9.43 24.78
N ALA A 176 -6.03 -9.64 24.55
CA ALA A 176 -6.57 -10.83 23.91
C ALA A 176 -7.11 -10.48 22.52
N GLY A 177 -6.43 -11.00 21.48
CA GLY A 177 -6.84 -10.78 20.10
C GLY A 177 -8.04 -11.63 19.69
N VAL A 178 -9.02 -11.00 19.06
CA VAL A 178 -10.06 -11.65 18.26
C VAL A 178 -9.89 -11.15 16.83
N ILE A 179 -9.48 -12.02 15.92
CA ILE A 179 -9.23 -11.65 14.53
C ILE A 179 -10.31 -12.24 13.65
N ALA A 180 -10.88 -11.44 12.76
CA ALA A 180 -11.95 -11.85 11.88
C ALA A 180 -11.56 -11.61 10.42
N THR A 181 -11.83 -12.58 9.55
CA THR A 181 -11.39 -12.51 8.15
C THR A 181 -12.39 -13.18 7.21
N GLN A 182 -12.57 -12.60 6.02
CA GLN A 182 -13.27 -13.29 4.93
C GLN A 182 -12.37 -14.29 4.21
N ARG A 183 -11.05 -14.02 4.15
CA ARG A 183 -10.06 -14.76 3.34
C ARG A 183 -8.92 -15.29 4.21
N LEU A 184 -9.16 -16.38 4.91
CA LEU A 184 -8.20 -17.04 5.80
C LEU A 184 -6.89 -17.41 5.12
N ALA A 185 -6.91 -17.80 3.84
CA ALA A 185 -5.72 -18.12 3.08
C ALA A 185 -4.83 -16.88 2.80
N LYS A 186 -5.40 -15.68 2.84
CA LYS A 186 -4.67 -14.41 2.72
C LYS A 186 -4.16 -13.89 4.06
N LEU A 187 -4.51 -14.50 5.18
CA LEU A 187 -4.04 -14.12 6.51
C LEU A 187 -2.68 -14.77 6.83
N ALA A 188 -1.77 -14.00 7.40
CA ALA A 188 -0.44 -14.46 7.77
C ALA A 188 -0.49 -15.67 8.72
N LYS A 189 0.29 -16.72 8.40
CA LYS A 189 0.22 -18.01 9.10
C LYS A 189 0.58 -17.89 10.58
N ASN A 190 1.59 -17.09 10.91
CA ASN A 190 2.03 -16.83 12.28
C ASN A 190 0.95 -16.13 13.10
N VAL A 191 0.20 -15.18 12.52
CA VAL A 191 -0.89 -14.49 13.22
C VAL A 191 -2.06 -15.43 13.45
N ALA A 192 -2.43 -16.23 12.45
CA ALA A 192 -3.53 -17.20 12.56
C ALA A 192 -3.24 -18.35 13.54
N ALA A 193 -1.99 -18.81 13.61
CA ALA A 193 -1.60 -19.96 14.44
C ALA A 193 -1.62 -19.70 15.95
N GLU A 194 -1.64 -18.43 16.38
CA GLU A 194 -1.68 -18.06 17.80
C GLU A 194 -3.10 -18.11 18.40
N ALA A 195 -4.13 -18.22 17.57
CA ALA A 195 -5.50 -18.45 18.01
C ALA A 195 -5.69 -19.93 18.35
N SER A 196 -6.24 -20.22 19.54
CA SER A 196 -6.62 -21.58 19.92
C SER A 196 -8.14 -21.81 19.87
N ASN A 197 -8.92 -20.75 19.70
CA ASN A 197 -10.35 -20.84 19.44
C ASN A 197 -10.67 -20.42 18.01
N PHE A 198 -11.64 -21.12 17.42
CA PHE A 198 -12.03 -20.99 16.04
C PHE A 198 -13.55 -20.96 15.93
N LEU A 199 -14.05 -20.00 15.14
CA LEU A 199 -15.43 -19.95 14.68
C LEU A 199 -15.42 -19.85 13.16
N MET A 200 -15.64 -20.98 12.49
CA MET A 200 -15.58 -21.10 11.03
C MET A 200 -16.99 -21.12 10.45
N GLY A 201 -17.33 -20.08 9.72
CA GLY A 201 -18.60 -19.91 9.03
C GLY A 201 -18.55 -20.42 7.60
N ARG A 202 -19.53 -20.00 6.80
CA ARG A 202 -19.61 -20.39 5.39
C ARG A 202 -18.39 -19.89 4.60
N THR A 203 -17.74 -20.78 3.87
CA THR A 203 -16.68 -20.46 2.90
C THR A 203 -16.80 -21.28 1.62
N PHE A 204 -16.46 -20.67 0.48
CA PHE A 204 -16.63 -21.28 -0.85
C PHE A 204 -15.32 -21.73 -1.50
N LEU A 205 -14.21 -21.06 -1.20
CA LEU A 205 -12.94 -21.27 -1.88
C LEU A 205 -12.19 -22.44 -1.24
N ASP A 206 -11.74 -23.37 -2.07
CA ASP A 206 -11.07 -24.59 -1.62
C ASP A 206 -9.83 -24.30 -0.79
N ILE A 207 -9.08 -23.23 -1.12
CA ILE A 207 -7.91 -22.81 -0.36
C ILE A 207 -8.26 -22.34 1.07
N ASP A 208 -9.40 -21.66 1.24
CA ASP A 208 -9.86 -21.19 2.55
C ASP A 208 -10.42 -22.36 3.36
N MET A 209 -11.15 -23.29 2.73
CA MET A 209 -11.62 -24.54 3.35
C MET A 209 -10.46 -25.43 3.81
N ALA A 210 -9.44 -25.60 2.98
CA ALA A 210 -8.25 -26.38 3.34
C ALA A 210 -7.54 -25.77 4.55
N ARG A 211 -7.36 -24.44 4.56
CA ARG A 211 -6.77 -23.74 5.71
C ARG A 211 -7.61 -23.86 6.98
N ALA A 212 -8.93 -23.81 6.87
CA ALA A 212 -9.82 -24.03 8.01
C ALA A 212 -9.73 -25.48 8.51
N ALA A 213 -9.68 -26.47 7.61
CA ALA A 213 -9.53 -27.88 7.95
C ALA A 213 -8.21 -28.14 8.71
N ASP A 214 -7.11 -27.56 8.23
CA ASP A 214 -5.79 -27.67 8.86
C ASP A 214 -5.81 -27.12 10.30
N LEU A 215 -6.48 -25.98 10.53
CA LEU A 215 -6.59 -25.39 11.86
C LEU A 215 -7.50 -26.19 12.80
N LEU A 216 -8.56 -26.80 12.27
CA LEU A 216 -9.52 -27.58 13.05
C LEU A 216 -9.10 -29.05 13.24
N GLY A 217 -8.01 -29.49 12.61
CA GLY A 217 -7.58 -30.90 12.61
C GLY A 217 -8.59 -31.81 11.93
N MET A 218 -9.31 -31.30 10.92
CA MET A 218 -10.36 -32.03 10.19
C MET A 218 -9.81 -32.60 8.88
N GLU A 219 -10.39 -33.72 8.44
CA GLU A 219 -10.08 -34.26 7.10
C GLU A 219 -10.64 -33.36 6.00
N LYS A 220 -9.97 -33.30 4.84
CA LYS A 220 -10.39 -32.47 3.70
C LYS A 220 -11.85 -32.71 3.28
N ARG A 221 -12.32 -33.96 3.32
CA ARG A 221 -13.71 -34.30 2.99
C ARG A 221 -14.73 -33.72 3.97
N GLN A 222 -14.37 -33.59 5.24
CA GLN A 222 -15.23 -32.99 6.25
C GLN A 222 -15.29 -31.46 6.08
N ALA A 223 -14.26 -30.84 5.51
CA ALA A 223 -14.20 -29.41 5.25
C ALA A 223 -15.20 -28.94 4.20
N GLU A 224 -15.66 -29.82 3.29
CA GLU A 224 -16.72 -29.51 2.32
C GLU A 224 -18.01 -29.04 3.02
N THR A 225 -18.24 -29.48 4.26
CA THR A 225 -19.41 -29.06 5.05
C THR A 225 -19.44 -27.56 5.37
N PHE A 226 -18.32 -26.83 5.25
CA PHE A 226 -18.29 -25.38 5.39
C PHE A 226 -19.06 -24.67 4.27
N ARG A 227 -19.13 -25.28 3.08
CA ARG A 227 -19.84 -24.70 1.93
C ARG A 227 -21.35 -24.62 2.17
N ASP A 228 -21.88 -25.59 2.92
CA ASP A 228 -23.32 -25.77 3.16
C ASP A 228 -23.83 -25.09 4.44
N LEU A 229 -22.95 -24.42 5.21
CA LEU A 229 -23.37 -23.69 6.40
C LEU A 229 -24.32 -22.54 6.05
N ALA A 230 -25.44 -22.44 6.76
CA ALA A 230 -26.35 -21.31 6.59
C ALA A 230 -25.75 -20.02 7.17
N ARG A 231 -26.30 -18.86 6.77
CA ARG A 231 -25.95 -17.59 7.39
C ARG A 231 -26.23 -17.66 8.90
N GLY A 232 -25.30 -17.16 9.70
CA GLY A 232 -25.37 -17.19 11.16
C GLY A 232 -24.97 -18.52 11.77
N GLN A 233 -24.62 -19.54 10.97
CA GLN A 233 -24.09 -20.81 11.44
C GLN A 233 -22.57 -20.86 11.36
N PHE A 234 -21.96 -21.36 12.44
CA PHE A 234 -20.52 -21.50 12.56
C PHE A 234 -20.18 -22.85 13.18
N VAL A 235 -19.03 -23.41 12.79
CA VAL A 235 -18.39 -24.51 13.51
C VAL A 235 -17.43 -23.91 14.54
N ALA A 236 -17.65 -24.26 15.79
CA ALA A 236 -16.88 -23.81 16.94
C ALA A 236 -15.93 -24.90 17.43
N LEU A 237 -14.68 -24.52 17.70
CA LEU A 237 -13.67 -25.39 18.31
C LEU A 237 -12.71 -24.54 19.15
N GLY A 238 -12.32 -25.03 20.31
CA GLY A 238 -11.28 -24.41 21.13
C GLY A 238 -11.55 -24.52 22.63
N PRO A 239 -10.54 -24.26 23.48
CA PRO A 239 -10.66 -24.39 24.92
C PRO A 239 -11.72 -23.49 25.55
N ALA A 240 -11.96 -22.29 25.00
CA ALA A 240 -13.00 -21.36 25.45
C ALA A 240 -14.40 -21.69 24.90
N LEU A 241 -14.51 -22.70 24.03
CA LEU A 241 -15.73 -23.09 23.34
C LEU A 241 -15.98 -24.59 23.58
N TYR A 242 -15.50 -25.44 22.68
CA TYR A 242 -15.73 -26.88 22.68
C TYR A 242 -14.44 -27.64 22.39
N ARG A 243 -14.27 -28.80 23.04
CA ARG A 243 -13.13 -29.72 22.82
C ARG A 243 -13.18 -30.44 21.47
N ARG A 244 -14.33 -30.43 20.79
CA ARG A 244 -14.55 -31.03 19.47
C ARG A 244 -15.33 -30.03 18.61
N PRO A 245 -15.24 -30.10 17.27
CA PRO A 245 -15.98 -29.20 16.40
C PRO A 245 -17.50 -29.34 16.61
N VAL A 246 -18.17 -28.24 16.98
CA VAL A 246 -19.63 -28.19 17.23
C VAL A 246 -20.24 -27.10 16.38
N LYS A 247 -21.35 -27.41 15.68
CA LYS A 247 -22.11 -26.42 14.94
C LYS A 247 -22.99 -25.61 15.89
N LEU A 248 -22.95 -24.29 15.75
CA LEU A 248 -23.79 -23.35 16.49
C LEU A 248 -24.45 -22.33 15.56
N VAL A 249 -25.60 -21.83 16.00
CA VAL A 249 -26.35 -20.72 15.43
C VAL A 249 -26.15 -19.54 16.36
N ILE A 250 -25.64 -18.44 15.82
CA ILE A 250 -25.41 -17.21 16.59
C ILE A 250 -26.74 -16.58 16.99
N GLY A 251 -26.84 -16.17 18.25
CA GLY A 251 -28.02 -15.51 18.80
C GLY A 251 -28.26 -14.10 18.25
N ASP A 252 -29.36 -13.48 18.67
CA ASP A 252 -29.71 -12.13 18.25
C ASP A 252 -28.76 -11.07 18.82
N VAL A 253 -28.66 -9.94 18.12
CA VAL A 253 -27.86 -8.76 18.51
C VAL A 253 -28.75 -7.53 18.64
N GLU A 254 -28.31 -6.60 19.46
CA GLU A 254 -29.03 -5.38 19.78
C GLU A 254 -28.67 -4.19 18.88
N THR A 255 -27.47 -4.19 18.31
CA THR A 255 -26.96 -3.16 17.41
C THR A 255 -26.89 -3.66 15.97
N ALA A 256 -26.99 -2.75 15.02
CA ALA A 256 -26.88 -3.04 13.59
C ALA A 256 -25.89 -2.08 12.93
N ALA A 257 -25.30 -2.48 11.81
CA ALA A 257 -24.46 -1.58 11.01
C ALA A 257 -25.31 -0.42 10.45
N ARG A 258 -24.76 0.80 10.38
CA ARG A 258 -25.45 1.94 9.75
C ARG A 258 -25.56 1.75 8.23
N GLY A 259 -24.57 1.10 7.63
CA GLY A 259 -24.48 0.82 6.20
C GLY A 259 -24.81 -0.62 5.82
N GLY A 260 -25.97 -1.15 6.25
CA GLY A 260 -26.44 -2.42 5.71
C GLY A 260 -26.38 -2.39 4.18
N GLY A 261 -25.83 -3.45 3.55
CA GLY A 261 -25.60 -3.48 2.10
C GLY A 261 -26.80 -2.98 1.29
N PRO A 262 -26.55 -2.30 0.14
CA PRO A 262 -27.57 -1.55 -0.57
C PRO A 262 -28.80 -2.42 -0.82
N LYS A 263 -29.94 -2.01 -0.27
CA LYS A 263 -31.22 -2.67 -0.55
C LYS A 263 -31.60 -2.32 -1.98
N LEU A 264 -32.11 -3.31 -2.73
CA LEU A 264 -32.71 -3.05 -4.03
C LEU A 264 -33.92 -2.15 -3.84
N THR A 265 -33.75 -0.87 -4.17
CA THR A 265 -34.83 0.08 -4.35
C THR A 265 -35.17 0.11 -5.84
N PRO A 266 -36.45 0.09 -6.23
CA PRO A 266 -36.83 0.32 -7.61
C PRO A 266 -36.20 1.62 -8.13
N LEU A 267 -35.76 1.62 -9.38
CA LEU A 267 -35.41 2.87 -10.04
C LEU A 267 -36.62 3.82 -9.99
N PRO A 268 -36.42 5.14 -9.86
CA PRO A 268 -37.51 6.10 -9.95
C PRO A 268 -38.31 5.86 -11.24
N GLU A 269 -39.65 5.76 -11.14
CA GLU A 269 -40.52 5.50 -12.29
C GLU A 269 -40.48 6.63 -13.33
N THR A 270 -40.06 7.82 -12.90
CA THR A 270 -39.88 8.99 -13.74
C THR A 270 -38.43 9.43 -13.69
N ALA A 271 -37.83 9.55 -14.87
CA ALA A 271 -36.57 10.28 -15.01
C ALA A 271 -36.82 11.74 -14.61
N PRO A 272 -35.93 12.38 -13.83
CA PRO A 272 -36.07 13.79 -13.53
C PRO A 272 -36.11 14.59 -14.85
N GLU A 273 -36.94 15.62 -14.91
CA GLU A 273 -36.99 16.50 -16.09
C GLU A 273 -35.58 17.06 -16.36
N ASN A 274 -35.14 17.00 -17.62
CA ASN A 274 -33.82 17.45 -18.06
C ASN A 274 -32.63 16.74 -17.37
N VAL A 275 -32.64 15.39 -17.37
CA VAL A 275 -31.51 14.56 -16.89
C VAL A 275 -30.16 15.01 -17.47
N GLU A 276 -30.11 15.35 -18.77
CA GLU A 276 -28.88 15.82 -19.41
C GLU A 276 -28.40 17.14 -18.80
N ASP A 277 -29.30 18.10 -18.59
CA ASP A 277 -28.93 19.36 -17.94
C ASP A 277 -28.49 19.12 -16.49
N LEU A 278 -29.13 18.22 -15.74
CA LEU A 278 -28.71 17.90 -14.37
C LEU A 278 -27.31 17.26 -14.31
N LEU A 279 -26.93 16.47 -15.31
CA LEU A 279 -25.61 15.80 -15.35
C LEU A 279 -24.49 16.71 -15.88
N PHE A 280 -24.80 17.61 -16.80
CA PHE A 280 -23.83 18.51 -17.44
C PHE A 280 -23.85 19.94 -16.87
N GLN A 281 -24.70 20.19 -15.86
CA GLN A 281 -24.69 21.43 -15.11
C GLN A 281 -23.32 21.64 -14.45
N PRO A 282 -22.75 22.85 -14.54
CA PRO A 282 -21.50 23.14 -13.87
C PRO A 282 -21.68 22.98 -12.37
N ALA A 283 -20.85 22.13 -11.76
CA ALA A 283 -20.86 21.90 -10.32
C ALA A 283 -20.88 23.22 -9.55
N SER A 284 -21.77 23.32 -8.57
CA SER A 284 -21.86 24.43 -7.63
C SER A 284 -20.57 24.56 -6.81
N ASP A 285 -20.35 25.71 -6.19
CA ASP A 285 -19.16 25.93 -5.36
C ASP A 285 -19.09 24.97 -4.17
N ASP A 286 -20.24 24.54 -3.63
CA ASP A 286 -20.33 23.52 -2.59
C ASP A 286 -19.89 22.14 -3.10
N GLU A 287 -20.39 21.70 -4.27
CA GLU A 287 -19.99 20.43 -4.90
C GLU A 287 -18.52 20.43 -5.31
N ARG A 288 -18.00 21.57 -5.79
CA ARG A 288 -16.57 21.74 -6.08
C ARG A 288 -15.74 21.65 -4.82
N SER A 289 -16.19 22.25 -3.72
CA SER A 289 -15.51 22.17 -2.42
C SER A 289 -15.51 20.74 -1.87
N GLU A 290 -16.59 19.98 -2.03
CA GLU A 290 -16.66 18.56 -1.64
C GLU A 290 -15.76 17.68 -2.50
N MET A 291 -15.72 17.92 -3.81
CA MET A 291 -14.87 17.16 -4.73
C MET A 291 -13.36 17.44 -4.50
N GLN A 292 -13.02 18.64 -4.05
CA GLN A 292 -11.66 19.01 -3.62
C GLN A 292 -11.25 18.39 -2.28
N ARG A 293 -12.20 17.89 -1.47
CA ARG A 293 -11.90 17.10 -0.26
C ARG A 293 -11.50 15.64 -0.57
N ARG A 294 -11.37 15.26 -1.84
CA ARG A 294 -10.76 13.97 -2.20
C ARG A 294 -9.36 13.85 -1.57
N PRO A 295 -9.01 12.71 -0.96
CA PRO A 295 -7.66 12.50 -0.49
C PRO A 295 -6.70 12.67 -1.68
N ALA A 296 -5.64 13.45 -1.48
CA ALA A 296 -4.63 13.67 -2.50
C ALA A 296 -4.14 12.31 -3.03
N PRO A 297 -3.97 12.13 -4.36
CA PRO A 297 -3.41 10.90 -4.90
C PRO A 297 -2.07 10.64 -4.23
N GLN A 298 -1.95 9.48 -3.56
CA GLN A 298 -0.71 9.08 -2.92
C GLN A 298 0.36 8.96 -4.00
N ALA A 299 1.44 9.74 -3.88
CA ALA A 299 2.65 9.49 -4.65
C ALA A 299 3.08 8.04 -4.36
N ALA A 300 3.20 7.23 -5.42
CA ALA A 300 3.62 5.83 -5.29
C ALA A 300 4.91 5.77 -4.44
N PRO A 301 4.95 4.99 -3.34
CA PRO A 301 6.15 4.88 -2.53
C PRO A 301 7.33 4.40 -3.38
N ALA A 302 8.43 5.16 -3.39
CA ALA A 302 9.67 4.80 -4.09
C ALA A 302 10.21 3.41 -3.68
N GLU A 303 9.83 2.94 -2.48
CA GLU A 303 10.17 1.62 -1.92
C GLU A 303 9.66 0.43 -2.76
N ILE A 304 8.58 0.62 -3.51
CA ILE A 304 7.96 -0.42 -4.36
C ILE A 304 8.85 -0.73 -5.58
N LEU A 305 9.42 0.32 -6.17
CA LEU A 305 10.38 0.19 -7.27
C LEU A 305 11.70 -0.41 -6.78
N GLU A 306 12.10 -0.13 -5.54
CA GLU A 306 13.32 -0.67 -4.93
C GLU A 306 13.20 -2.16 -4.56
N GLN A 307 12.01 -2.60 -4.13
CA GLN A 307 11.73 -4.01 -3.84
C GLN A 307 11.63 -4.87 -5.10
N LEU A 308 11.04 -4.34 -6.18
CA LEU A 308 11.01 -4.99 -7.49
C LEU A 308 12.43 -5.19 -8.05
N SER A 309 13.32 -4.21 -7.86
CA SER A 309 14.71 -4.29 -8.31
C SER A 309 15.62 -5.13 -7.39
N ARG A 310 15.23 -5.39 -6.13
CA ARG A 310 15.89 -6.40 -5.26
C ARG A 310 15.43 -7.83 -5.54
N ARG A 311 14.14 -8.03 -5.88
CA ARG A 311 13.61 -9.35 -6.25
C ARG A 311 14.15 -9.85 -7.59
N GLN A 312 14.41 -8.94 -8.54
CA GLN A 312 15.09 -9.27 -9.80
C GLN A 312 16.56 -9.65 -9.60
N ARG A 313 17.26 -9.06 -8.61
CA ARG A 313 18.65 -9.42 -8.28
C ARG A 313 18.84 -10.78 -7.60
N GLN A 314 17.80 -11.36 -7.01
CA GLN A 314 17.87 -12.68 -6.35
C GLN A 314 17.44 -13.84 -7.26
N GLY A 315 17.10 -13.55 -8.51
CA GLY A 315 16.52 -14.50 -9.45
C GLY A 315 17.47 -15.05 -10.51
N GLU A 316 18.78 -14.80 -10.46
CA GLU A 316 19.75 -15.33 -11.44
C GLU A 316 21.16 -15.31 -10.86
N VAL A 317 21.56 -16.41 -10.21
CA VAL A 317 22.98 -16.80 -10.18
C VAL A 317 23.11 -17.87 -11.26
N ARG A 318 23.57 -17.47 -12.44
CA ARG A 318 24.13 -18.38 -13.43
C ARG A 318 25.63 -18.08 -13.52
N GLU A 319 26.40 -19.15 -13.49
CA GLU A 319 27.86 -19.15 -13.48
C GLU A 319 28.41 -18.38 -14.69
N ASP A 320 29.32 -17.45 -14.41
CA ASP A 320 30.06 -16.65 -15.39
C ASP A 320 30.94 -17.57 -16.25
N GLY A 321 30.69 -17.55 -17.57
CA GLY A 321 31.66 -17.97 -18.58
C GLY A 321 32.29 -16.72 -19.18
N GLU A 322 33.61 -16.56 -19.03
CA GLU A 322 34.39 -15.48 -19.63
C GLU A 322 34.22 -15.49 -21.16
N ALA A 323 33.55 -14.47 -21.70
CA ALA A 323 33.46 -14.24 -23.14
C ALA A 323 34.72 -13.48 -23.64
N GLU A 324 35.20 -13.83 -24.83
CA GLU A 324 36.37 -13.18 -25.45
C GLU A 324 36.11 -11.68 -25.69
N PRO A 325 37.13 -10.80 -25.58
CA PRO A 325 36.95 -9.34 -25.58
C PRO A 325 36.39 -8.75 -26.90
N GLU A 326 36.53 -9.45 -28.03
CA GLU A 326 35.94 -9.01 -29.31
C GLU A 326 34.41 -9.22 -29.34
N ASP A 327 33.89 -10.32 -28.77
CA ASP A 327 32.45 -10.60 -28.70
C ASP A 327 31.70 -9.63 -27.76
N ALA A 328 32.35 -9.19 -26.67
CA ALA A 328 31.75 -8.25 -25.73
C ALA A 328 31.55 -6.85 -26.34
N ALA A 329 32.50 -6.39 -27.16
CA ALA A 329 32.42 -5.10 -27.83
C ALA A 329 31.32 -5.09 -28.91
N GLU A 330 31.19 -6.16 -29.68
CA GLU A 330 30.12 -6.31 -30.68
C GLU A 330 28.73 -6.38 -30.03
N GLN A 331 28.61 -7.08 -28.90
CA GLN A 331 27.36 -7.15 -28.14
C GLN A 331 26.97 -5.79 -27.54
N GLN A 332 27.93 -5.04 -27.01
CA GLN A 332 27.72 -3.69 -26.48
C GLN A 332 27.26 -2.74 -27.60
N ALA A 333 27.87 -2.81 -28.78
CA ALA A 333 27.47 -2.02 -29.94
C ALA A 333 26.05 -2.36 -30.42
N ALA A 334 25.67 -3.64 -30.40
CA ALA A 334 24.32 -4.08 -30.75
C ALA A 334 23.27 -3.59 -29.74
N LEU A 335 23.60 -3.58 -28.44
CA LEU A 335 22.74 -3.02 -27.39
C LEU A 335 22.48 -1.52 -27.61
N GLN A 336 23.55 -0.77 -27.90
CA GLN A 336 23.46 0.67 -28.18
C GLN A 336 22.64 0.97 -29.45
N ALA A 337 22.80 0.17 -30.51
CA ALA A 337 22.03 0.33 -31.74
C ALA A 337 20.52 0.14 -31.52
N VAL A 338 20.13 -0.84 -30.68
CA VAL A 338 18.72 -1.08 -30.34
C VAL A 338 18.15 0.07 -29.52
N LEU A 339 18.93 0.61 -28.57
CA LEU A 339 18.54 1.76 -27.75
C LEU A 339 18.37 3.02 -28.61
N ALA A 340 19.32 3.30 -29.50
CA ALA A 340 19.25 4.43 -30.42
C ALA A 340 18.01 4.33 -31.32
N GLY A 341 17.72 3.13 -31.85
CA GLY A 341 16.51 2.85 -32.61
C GLY A 341 15.22 3.15 -31.84
N LEU A 342 15.10 2.65 -30.61
CA LEU A 342 13.96 2.94 -29.73
C LEU A 342 13.79 4.44 -29.46
N MET A 343 14.89 5.15 -29.20
CA MET A 343 14.86 6.57 -28.84
C MET A 343 14.65 7.50 -30.04
N SER A 344 14.88 7.02 -31.27
CA SER A 344 14.57 7.75 -32.51
C SER A 344 13.06 7.89 -32.80
N GLU A 345 12.20 7.21 -32.05
CA GLU A 345 10.75 7.26 -32.28
C GLU A 345 10.11 8.53 -31.70
N PRO A 346 9.22 9.22 -32.45
CA PRO A 346 8.69 10.53 -32.05
C PRO A 346 7.99 10.55 -30.68
N GLU A 347 7.34 9.45 -30.30
CA GLU A 347 6.60 9.35 -29.04
C GLU A 347 7.42 8.73 -27.89
N ALA A 348 8.60 8.14 -28.16
CA ALA A 348 9.40 7.47 -27.14
C ALA A 348 9.86 8.41 -26.01
N ALA A 349 10.07 9.69 -26.33
CA ALA A 349 10.40 10.72 -25.34
C ALA A 349 9.30 10.90 -24.27
N TYR A 350 8.03 10.62 -24.59
CA TYR A 350 6.88 10.85 -23.70
C TYR A 350 6.31 9.58 -23.08
N GLN A 351 6.79 8.40 -23.50
CA GLN A 351 6.30 7.14 -22.98
C GLN A 351 6.84 6.83 -21.57
N PRO A 352 6.06 6.09 -20.75
CA PRO A 352 6.54 5.59 -19.46
C PRO A 352 7.77 4.70 -19.64
N ILE A 353 8.76 4.84 -18.76
CA ILE A 353 10.02 4.07 -18.80
C ILE A 353 9.76 2.55 -18.78
N ALA A 354 8.76 2.10 -18.02
CA ALA A 354 8.39 0.69 -17.96
C ALA A 354 7.91 0.13 -19.32
N GLN A 355 7.23 0.95 -20.12
CA GLN A 355 6.77 0.58 -21.46
C GLN A 355 7.94 0.54 -22.44
N LEU A 356 8.83 1.53 -22.38
CA LEU A 356 10.07 1.54 -23.17
C LEU A 356 10.98 0.35 -22.84
N TYR A 357 11.05 -0.05 -21.58
CA TYR A 357 11.86 -1.20 -21.17
C TYR A 357 11.32 -2.52 -21.71
N GLN A 358 9.99 -2.69 -21.73
CA GLN A 358 9.36 -3.86 -22.35
C GLN A 358 9.61 -3.90 -23.87
N ASP A 359 9.46 -2.77 -24.56
CA ASP A 359 9.75 -2.67 -26.00
C ASP A 359 11.22 -2.95 -26.29
N PHE A 360 12.13 -2.35 -25.50
CA PHE A 360 13.57 -2.60 -25.59
C PHE A 360 13.92 -4.09 -25.45
N GLN A 361 13.36 -4.78 -24.45
CA GLN A 361 13.57 -6.22 -24.27
C GLN A 361 13.05 -7.06 -25.45
N VAL A 362 11.93 -6.65 -26.06
CA VAL A 362 11.39 -7.29 -27.26
C VAL A 362 12.35 -7.07 -28.45
N ARG A 363 12.86 -5.86 -28.65
CA ARG A 363 13.80 -5.54 -29.73
C ARG A 363 15.13 -6.26 -29.59
N LEU A 364 15.66 -6.39 -28.37
CA LEU A 364 16.87 -7.19 -28.12
C LEU A 364 16.67 -8.66 -28.52
N ARG A 365 15.49 -9.22 -28.24
CA ARG A 365 15.14 -10.60 -28.64
C ARG A 365 14.99 -10.74 -30.15
N ILE A 366 14.41 -9.76 -30.83
CA ILE A 366 14.29 -9.72 -32.30
C ILE A 366 15.67 -9.61 -32.96
N ALA A 367 16.53 -8.74 -32.42
CA ALA A 367 17.89 -8.52 -32.89
C ALA A 367 18.87 -9.65 -32.51
N ARG A 368 18.41 -10.67 -31.77
CA ARG A 368 19.20 -11.82 -31.29
C ARG A 368 20.47 -11.41 -30.56
N VAL A 369 20.39 -10.34 -29.77
CA VAL A 369 21.50 -9.90 -28.91
C VAL A 369 21.63 -10.91 -27.76
N SER A 370 22.78 -11.56 -27.66
CA SER A 370 23.07 -12.59 -26.65
C SER A 370 23.42 -12.02 -25.26
N ALA A 371 23.74 -10.72 -25.18
CA ALA A 371 24.03 -10.06 -23.92
C ALA A 371 22.78 -9.95 -23.05
N PRO A 372 22.92 -10.09 -21.71
CA PRO A 372 21.83 -9.85 -20.79
C PRO A 372 21.34 -8.40 -20.93
N PRO A 373 20.01 -8.15 -20.94
CA PRO A 373 19.51 -6.79 -20.98
C PRO A 373 19.95 -6.03 -19.72
N PRO A 374 20.31 -4.74 -19.83
CA PRO A 374 20.59 -3.90 -18.66
C PRO A 374 19.42 -3.94 -17.70
N ASP A 375 19.72 -3.81 -16.41
CA ASP A 375 18.66 -3.71 -15.40
C ASP A 375 17.85 -2.41 -15.60
N LEU A 376 16.71 -2.30 -14.93
CA LEU A 376 15.81 -1.15 -15.13
C LEU A 376 16.46 0.18 -14.72
N SER A 377 17.40 0.17 -13.78
CA SER A 377 18.11 1.37 -13.30
C SER A 377 19.13 1.85 -14.33
N GLU A 378 19.93 0.92 -14.86
CA GLU A 378 20.86 1.16 -15.94
C GLU A 378 20.13 1.57 -17.22
N PHE A 379 19.04 0.90 -17.57
CA PHE A 379 18.19 1.28 -18.69
C PHE A 379 17.57 2.66 -18.51
N ARG A 380 17.06 2.99 -17.31
CA ARG A 380 16.57 4.33 -17.01
C ARG A 380 17.67 5.38 -17.17
N ARG A 381 18.89 5.11 -16.70
CA ARG A 381 20.05 6.01 -16.90
C ARG A 381 20.31 6.22 -18.39
N LEU A 382 20.40 5.13 -19.16
CA LEU A 382 20.64 5.16 -20.60
C LEU A 382 19.55 5.92 -21.37
N VAL A 383 18.27 5.69 -21.04
CA VAL A 383 17.13 6.43 -21.64
C VAL A 383 17.15 7.90 -21.23
N THR A 384 17.52 8.21 -19.99
CA THR A 384 17.61 9.59 -19.50
C THR A 384 18.71 10.36 -20.23
N LEU A 385 19.87 9.75 -20.43
CA LEU A 385 20.97 10.29 -21.24
C LEU A 385 20.56 10.44 -22.71
N ALA A 386 19.92 9.42 -23.28
CA ALA A 386 19.47 9.44 -24.67
C ALA A 386 18.35 10.47 -24.91
N ARG A 387 17.43 10.68 -23.96
CA ARG A 387 16.40 11.73 -24.00
C ARG A 387 16.99 13.13 -23.90
N ALA A 388 18.06 13.26 -23.14
CA ALA A 388 18.84 14.48 -23.04
C ALA A 388 19.70 14.72 -24.30
N GLY A 389 19.79 13.76 -25.23
CA GLY A 389 20.60 13.93 -26.44
C GLY A 389 22.11 13.98 -26.17
N VAL A 390 22.53 13.57 -24.97
CA VAL A 390 23.93 13.64 -24.52
C VAL A 390 24.74 12.58 -25.26
N GLY A 391 25.52 13.03 -26.24
CA GLY A 391 26.44 12.19 -27.01
C GLY A 391 27.86 12.38 -26.48
N ALA A 392 28.56 11.28 -26.20
CA ALA A 392 29.95 11.24 -25.73
C ALA A 392 31.00 11.66 -26.79
N GLY A 393 30.66 12.64 -27.63
CA GLY A 393 31.56 13.24 -28.60
C GLY A 393 31.87 14.68 -28.21
N GLU A 394 33.15 15.00 -28.11
CA GLU A 394 33.75 16.35 -28.06
C GLU A 394 33.97 17.03 -26.69
N ILE A 395 33.57 16.43 -25.55
CA ILE A 395 33.90 16.96 -24.21
C ILE A 395 35.05 16.13 -23.59
N ASP A 396 36.00 16.78 -22.91
CA ASP A 396 37.10 16.09 -22.21
C ASP A 396 36.53 15.11 -21.17
N GLU A 397 36.97 13.85 -21.24
CA GLU A 397 36.49 12.75 -20.41
C GLU A 397 36.72 13.00 -18.90
N ALA A 398 37.79 13.72 -18.54
CA ALA A 398 38.07 14.09 -17.16
C ALA A 398 37.15 15.21 -16.65
N GLU A 399 36.83 16.18 -17.50
CA GLU A 399 35.90 17.28 -17.18
C GLU A 399 34.45 16.77 -17.09
N TRP A 400 34.07 15.86 -17.98
CA TRP A 400 32.75 15.23 -17.98
C TRP A 400 32.52 14.32 -16.76
N ALA A 401 33.55 13.58 -16.32
CA ALA A 401 33.49 12.76 -15.11
C ALA A 401 33.10 13.56 -13.85
N GLN A 402 33.50 14.84 -13.76
CA GLN A 402 33.10 15.71 -12.67
C GLN A 402 31.62 16.09 -12.74
N ALA A 403 31.08 16.31 -13.94
CA ALA A 403 29.65 16.57 -14.14
C ALA A 403 28.80 15.34 -13.79
N GLU A 404 29.26 14.15 -14.13
CA GLU A 404 28.61 12.89 -13.74
C GLU A 404 28.59 12.72 -12.23
N LEU A 405 29.70 12.99 -11.54
CA LEU A 405 29.80 12.91 -10.08
C LEU A 405 28.82 13.87 -9.39
N ILE A 406 28.69 15.10 -9.88
CA ILE A 406 27.72 16.07 -9.34
C ILE A 406 26.29 15.61 -9.64
N ALA A 407 26.03 15.08 -10.83
CA ALA A 407 24.73 14.54 -11.20
C ALA A 407 24.27 13.41 -10.27
N GLU A 408 25.18 12.63 -9.67
CA GLU A 408 24.81 11.62 -8.67
C GLU A 408 24.12 12.22 -7.43
N SER A 409 24.47 13.45 -7.06
CA SER A 409 23.86 14.18 -5.94
C SER A 409 22.52 14.84 -6.29
N VAL A 410 22.19 14.92 -7.58
CA VAL A 410 20.88 15.38 -8.08
C VAL A 410 19.87 14.23 -8.02
N SER A 411 18.58 14.54 -7.78
CA SER A 411 17.53 13.52 -7.77
C SER A 411 17.46 12.79 -9.11
N GLU A 412 17.22 11.48 -9.06
CA GLU A 412 17.31 10.57 -10.21
C GLU A 412 16.48 11.02 -11.42
N ASP A 413 15.33 11.65 -11.19
CA ASP A 413 14.43 12.18 -12.22
C ASP A 413 14.90 13.50 -12.85
N MET A 414 15.84 14.21 -12.21
CA MET A 414 16.38 15.50 -12.67
C MET A 414 17.82 15.40 -13.18
N ARG A 415 18.50 14.26 -12.98
CA ARG A 415 19.89 14.04 -13.44
C ARG A 415 20.06 14.28 -14.93
N GLY A 416 19.13 13.79 -15.75
CA GLY A 416 19.16 14.01 -17.20
C GLY A 416 19.03 15.48 -17.59
N ILE A 417 18.26 16.25 -16.84
CA ILE A 417 18.09 17.68 -17.07
C ILE A 417 19.35 18.44 -16.66
N PHE A 418 19.94 18.07 -15.53
CA PHE A 418 21.21 18.63 -15.11
C PHE A 418 22.32 18.35 -16.14
N LEU A 419 22.44 17.09 -16.61
CA LEU A 419 23.46 16.71 -17.60
C LEU A 419 23.21 17.35 -18.97
N LEU A 420 21.96 17.52 -19.39
CA LEU A 420 21.61 18.28 -20.60
C LEU A 420 22.10 19.74 -20.52
N ILE A 421 21.89 20.38 -19.37
CA ILE A 421 22.33 21.77 -19.15
C ILE A 421 23.86 21.83 -19.03
N ALA A 422 24.48 20.84 -18.37
CA ALA A 422 25.93 20.74 -18.23
C ALA A 422 26.61 20.53 -19.59
N GLU A 423 26.04 19.72 -20.48
CA GLU A 423 26.53 19.52 -21.84
C GLU A 423 26.46 20.82 -22.64
N ALA A 424 25.32 21.52 -22.62
CA ALA A 424 25.18 22.81 -23.28
C ALA A 424 26.18 23.85 -22.74
N ALA A 425 26.43 23.85 -21.43
CA ALA A 425 27.40 24.74 -20.80
C ALA A 425 28.86 24.37 -21.16
N ALA A 426 29.20 23.08 -21.19
CA ALA A 426 30.52 22.59 -21.58
C ALA A 426 30.84 22.92 -23.05
N ARG A 427 29.83 22.85 -23.93
CA ARG A 427 29.95 23.20 -25.35
C ARG A 427 29.85 24.71 -25.63
N GLY A 428 29.57 25.53 -24.63
CA GLY A 428 29.33 26.97 -24.82
C GLY A 428 28.07 27.26 -25.67
N GLU A 429 27.10 26.36 -25.66
CA GLU A 429 25.82 26.47 -26.34
C GLU A 429 24.80 27.25 -25.50
N PRO A 430 23.75 27.81 -26.13
CA PRO A 430 22.67 28.45 -25.39
C PRO A 430 21.98 27.48 -24.43
N CYS A 431 21.42 28.01 -23.33
CA CYS A 431 20.61 27.20 -22.42
C CYS A 431 19.49 26.50 -23.20
N PRO A 432 19.29 25.19 -23.03
CA PRO A 432 18.20 24.44 -23.63
C PRO A 432 16.85 25.13 -23.40
N SER A 433 16.02 25.14 -24.44
CA SER A 433 14.68 25.72 -24.40
C SER A 433 13.77 24.94 -23.44
N GLU A 434 12.67 25.56 -23.03
CA GLU A 434 11.67 24.89 -22.16
C GLU A 434 11.07 23.65 -22.82
N GLU A 435 11.02 23.62 -24.15
CA GLU A 435 10.55 22.49 -24.94
C GLU A 435 11.55 21.33 -24.93
N GLU A 436 12.84 21.63 -25.03
CA GLU A 436 13.92 20.63 -24.94
C GLU A 436 14.02 20.04 -23.53
N ILE A 437 13.92 20.88 -22.50
CA ILE A 437 13.89 20.45 -21.10
C ILE A 437 12.65 19.60 -20.82
N ALA A 438 11.47 20.01 -21.32
CA ALA A 438 10.24 19.25 -21.17
C ALA A 438 10.34 17.87 -21.84
N ARG A 439 10.91 17.82 -23.06
CA ARG A 439 11.14 16.57 -23.80
C ARG A 439 12.12 15.65 -23.08
N ALA A 440 13.24 16.17 -22.59
CA ALA A 440 14.23 15.39 -21.85
C ALA A 440 13.65 14.80 -20.55
N TYR A 441 12.75 15.54 -19.88
CA TYR A 441 12.04 15.06 -18.69
C TYR A 441 10.89 14.09 -19.03
N GLY A 442 10.42 14.07 -20.28
CA GLY A 442 9.27 13.28 -20.72
C GLY A 442 7.92 13.90 -20.36
N THR A 443 7.83 15.23 -20.34
CA THR A 443 6.58 15.98 -20.15
C THR A 443 6.27 16.88 -21.33
N ARG A 444 4.99 17.21 -21.52
CA ARG A 444 4.54 18.22 -22.50
C ARG A 444 4.28 19.58 -21.84
N SER A 445 4.50 19.72 -20.54
CA SER A 445 4.22 20.96 -19.79
C SER A 445 5.45 21.87 -19.72
N LEU A 446 5.37 23.04 -20.37
CA LEU A 446 6.39 24.09 -20.28
C LEU A 446 6.51 24.68 -18.86
N GLY A 447 5.38 24.76 -18.13
CA GLY A 447 5.39 25.18 -16.73
C GLY A 447 6.19 24.25 -15.83
N ARG A 448 6.17 22.94 -16.14
CA ARG A 448 6.98 21.96 -15.42
C ARG A 448 8.46 22.08 -15.76
N ALA A 449 8.82 22.41 -17.00
CA ALA A 449 10.21 22.72 -17.39
C ALA A 449 10.77 23.94 -16.63
N ARG A 450 9.98 25.01 -16.47
CA ARG A 450 10.35 26.18 -15.65
C ARG A 450 10.55 25.82 -14.18
N TRP A 451 9.64 25.01 -13.64
CA TRP A 451 9.73 24.54 -12.27
C TRP A 451 11.00 23.71 -12.03
N LEU A 452 11.38 22.84 -12.97
CA LEU A 452 12.59 22.01 -12.86
C LEU A 452 13.86 22.88 -12.73
N LEU A 453 13.97 23.93 -13.52
CA LEU A 453 15.09 24.88 -13.42
C LEU A 453 15.09 25.63 -12.09
N THR A 454 13.92 26.11 -11.66
CA THR A 454 13.76 26.78 -10.36
C THR A 454 14.17 25.84 -9.23
N HIS A 455 13.81 24.56 -9.32
CA HIS A 455 14.11 23.57 -8.30
C HIS A 455 15.59 23.18 -8.24
N LEU A 456 16.26 23.09 -9.39
CA LEU A 456 17.71 22.89 -9.46
C LEU A 456 18.46 24.11 -8.90
N GLU A 457 17.94 25.31 -9.13
CA GLU A 457 18.51 26.56 -8.60
C GLU A 457 18.33 26.69 -7.08
N GLU A 458 17.14 26.39 -6.53
CA GLU A 458 16.88 26.39 -5.09
C GLU A 458 17.80 25.42 -4.32
N ARG A 459 18.21 24.32 -4.97
CA ARG A 459 19.14 23.34 -4.40
C ARG A 459 20.62 23.68 -4.64
N GLY A 460 20.90 24.76 -5.36
CA GLY A 460 22.25 25.28 -5.59
C GLY A 460 23.03 24.59 -6.71
N PHE A 461 22.42 23.66 -7.46
CA PHE A 461 23.10 22.95 -8.56
C PHE A 461 23.34 23.84 -9.78
N ILE A 462 22.47 24.82 -9.97
CA ILE A 462 22.57 25.81 -11.05
C ILE A 462 22.25 27.21 -10.52
N VAL A 463 22.65 28.23 -11.27
CA VAL A 463 22.23 29.62 -11.05
C VAL A 463 21.70 30.16 -12.36
N CYS A 464 20.46 30.65 -12.35
CA CYS A 464 19.79 31.19 -13.51
C CYS A 464 19.91 32.72 -13.51
N ALA A 465 20.47 33.27 -14.58
CA ALA A 465 20.47 34.69 -14.86
C ALA A 465 19.78 34.96 -16.21
N SER A 466 19.49 36.22 -16.50
CA SER A 466 19.02 36.66 -17.81
C SER A 466 19.95 37.75 -18.34
N ASP A 467 20.27 37.69 -19.61
CA ASP A 467 20.97 38.79 -20.27
C ASP A 467 20.05 40.00 -20.49
N LEU A 468 20.61 41.11 -20.96
CA LEU A 468 19.85 42.34 -21.26
C LEU A 468 18.81 42.17 -22.39
N ARG A 469 18.81 41.04 -23.09
CA ARG A 469 17.88 40.69 -24.17
C ARG A 469 16.84 39.65 -23.73
N GLY A 470 16.87 39.22 -22.46
CA GLY A 470 15.95 38.25 -21.88
C GLY A 470 16.31 36.79 -22.15
N ASN A 471 17.50 36.49 -22.69
CA ASN A 471 17.98 35.12 -22.88
C ASN A 471 18.47 34.55 -21.54
N ARG A 472 18.09 33.30 -21.26
CA ARG A 472 18.46 32.60 -20.03
C ARG A 472 19.93 32.17 -20.10
N ILE A 473 20.69 32.53 -19.08
CA ILE A 473 22.05 32.06 -18.82
C ILE A 473 22.00 31.15 -17.61
N VAL A 474 22.48 29.92 -17.72
CA VAL A 474 22.60 29.00 -16.61
C VAL A 474 24.07 28.77 -16.30
N THR A 475 24.44 28.98 -15.04
CA THR A 475 25.79 28.74 -14.52
C THR A 475 25.75 27.52 -13.63
N LEU A 476 26.73 26.62 -13.76
CA LEU A 476 26.88 25.43 -12.91
C LEU A 476 28.04 25.69 -11.94
N PRO A 477 27.77 26.13 -10.69
CA PRO A 477 28.81 26.66 -9.80
C PRO A 477 29.92 25.66 -9.49
N ASP A 478 29.54 24.40 -9.29
CA ASP A 478 30.46 23.31 -8.92
C ASP A 478 31.33 22.82 -10.08
N LEU A 479 30.97 23.18 -11.32
CA LEU A 479 31.72 22.87 -12.55
C LEU A 479 32.47 24.09 -13.09
N GLY A 480 32.06 25.30 -12.69
CA GLY A 480 32.57 26.54 -13.27
C GLY A 480 32.13 26.77 -14.73
N TRP A 481 31.14 26.01 -15.22
CA TRP A 481 30.65 26.11 -16.60
C TRP A 481 29.45 27.05 -16.69
N GLN A 482 29.25 27.64 -17.88
CA GLN A 482 28.15 28.56 -18.15
C GLN A 482 27.65 28.42 -19.58
N THR A 483 26.33 28.34 -19.77
CA THR A 483 25.69 28.35 -21.09
C THR A 483 25.84 29.72 -21.76
N SER A 484 25.97 29.77 -23.08
CA SER A 484 26.09 31.04 -23.80
C SER A 484 24.75 31.77 -24.00
N THR A 485 24.83 33.03 -24.44
CA THR A 485 23.67 33.91 -24.71
C THR A 485 23.24 33.93 -26.18
N VAL A 486 23.94 33.21 -27.07
CA VAL A 486 23.73 33.30 -28.53
C VAL A 486 23.62 31.89 -29.10
N ALA A 487 22.54 31.59 -29.80
CA ALA A 487 22.46 30.40 -30.63
C ALA A 487 23.61 30.43 -31.66
N GLY A 488 24.62 29.57 -31.45
CA GLY A 488 25.73 29.43 -32.37
C GLY A 488 25.20 29.16 -33.77
N ARG A 489 25.53 30.03 -34.73
CA ARG A 489 25.49 29.65 -36.14
C ARG A 489 26.51 28.53 -36.30
N ALA A 490 26.07 27.40 -36.84
CA ALA A 490 26.94 26.35 -37.35
C ALA A 490 28.10 26.99 -38.14
N ALA A 491 29.32 26.79 -37.65
CA ALA A 491 30.52 27.02 -38.43
C ALA A 491 30.68 25.82 -39.38
N GLY A 492 30.94 26.13 -40.64
CA GLY A 492 30.92 25.18 -41.77
C GLY A 492 32.16 24.32 -41.91
#